data_AF-A0A484BDY6-F1
#
_entry.id   AF-A0A484BDY6-F1
#
_cell.length_a   1.000
_cell.length_b   1.000
_cell.length_c   1.000
_cell.angle_alpha   90.00
_cell.angle_beta   90.00
_cell.angle_gamma   90.00
#
_symmetry.space_group_name_H-M   'P 1'
#
loop_
_entity.id
_entity.type
_entity.pdbx_description
1 polymer ?
#
loop_
_entity_poly.entity_id
_entity_poly.type
_entity_poly.pdbx_seq_one_letter_code
_entity_poly.pdbx_strand_id
1 'polypeptide(L)'
;MFFKYIRDETLGDYLSSRDGFKYLHRGMKCVAWLPPKRGTRFYWPYIMWRLWIYGMSGIYLPIMLLTSYIINFKLFKPQELLGSVQVFFNATSLVYKVIVNLMNIWRFEKIMEMLDTLDKRCIQFEQQRELHRGAVRCNLVFLAFHATYAIYSTFAYLGAALTGSTAWVMYNPFIDYRASTKNLWIAATTEYIIASGAIYSDEMTDLYPVLFGITLRTHLQLLAKRVEILRTDPKLTEEQHYEQLVNCVKDHQLMLQ
;
A
#
# COMPACT_ATOMS: atom_id res chain seq x y z
N MET A 1 14.85 11.95 -12.89
CA MET A 1 13.64 11.18 -13.28
C MET A 1 12.71 11.10 -12.07
N PHE A 2 11.43 11.47 -12.20
CA PHE A 2 10.47 11.47 -11.08
C PHE A 2 10.28 10.09 -10.44
N PHE A 3 10.47 9.01 -11.21
CA PHE A 3 10.38 7.62 -10.73
C PHE A 3 11.72 6.88 -10.76
N LYS A 4 12.61 7.19 -9.79
CA LYS A 4 13.96 6.60 -9.70
C LYS A 4 14.00 5.06 -9.63
N TYR A 5 12.98 4.42 -9.06
CA TYR A 5 12.97 2.97 -8.78
C TYR A 5 12.31 2.13 -9.88
N ILE A 6 12.12 2.73 -11.06
CA ILE A 6 11.62 2.09 -12.29
C ILE A 6 12.64 2.31 -13.42
N ARG A 7 13.91 2.46 -13.04
CA ARG A 7 15.00 2.58 -14.00
C ARG A 7 15.30 1.22 -14.61
N ASP A 8 15.82 1.25 -15.83
CA ASP A 8 16.36 0.05 -16.47
C ASP A 8 17.59 -0.49 -15.72
N GLU A 9 17.92 -1.74 -16.02
CA GLU A 9 19.07 -2.43 -15.47
C GLU A 9 20.38 -1.78 -15.96
N THR A 10 21.20 -1.33 -15.01
CA THR A 10 22.55 -0.82 -15.28
C THR A 10 23.59 -1.78 -14.71
N LEU A 11 24.61 -2.10 -15.51
CA LEU A 11 25.63 -3.08 -15.16
C LEU A 11 26.34 -2.68 -13.85
N GLY A 12 26.20 -3.50 -12.81
CA GLY A 12 26.78 -3.25 -11.48
C GLY A 12 25.94 -2.38 -10.54
N ASP A 13 24.79 -1.86 -10.98
CA ASP A 13 23.88 -1.06 -10.17
C ASP A 13 22.44 -1.63 -10.25
N TYR A 14 22.25 -2.77 -9.57
CA TYR A 14 20.97 -3.48 -9.48
C TYR A 14 20.15 -2.99 -8.28
N LEU A 15 18.83 -3.12 -8.39
CA LEU A 15 17.93 -2.79 -7.29
C LEU A 15 17.79 -4.01 -6.38
N SER A 16 17.77 -3.77 -5.08
CA SER A 16 17.46 -4.78 -4.07
C SER A 16 15.95 -5.04 -3.98
N SER A 17 15.56 -6.16 -3.38
CA SER A 17 14.15 -6.44 -3.05
C SER A 17 13.55 -5.31 -2.21
N ARG A 18 14.31 -4.76 -1.26
CA ARG A 18 13.89 -3.62 -0.41
C ARG A 18 13.60 -2.36 -1.23
N ASP A 19 14.30 -2.15 -2.35
CA ASP A 19 14.02 -1.02 -3.25
C ASP A 19 12.67 -1.14 -3.96
N GLY A 20 12.15 -2.37 -4.10
CA GLY A 20 10.79 -2.65 -4.58
C GLY A 20 9.66 -2.10 -3.69
N PHE A 21 9.97 -1.78 -2.42
CA PHE A 21 9.00 -1.27 -1.45
C PHE A 21 9.16 0.22 -1.17
N LYS A 22 10.03 0.94 -1.89
CA LYS A 22 10.33 2.35 -1.56
C LYS A 22 9.13 3.27 -1.70
N TYR A 23 8.29 3.07 -2.72
CA TYR A 23 7.06 3.85 -2.86
C TYR A 23 6.01 3.47 -1.82
N LEU A 24 5.82 2.17 -1.55
CA LEU A 24 4.94 1.72 -0.48
C LEU A 24 5.36 2.29 0.88
N HIS A 25 6.64 2.24 1.22
CA HIS A 25 7.17 2.78 2.47
C HIS A 25 6.97 4.30 2.59
N ARG A 26 7.01 5.04 1.48
CA ARG A 26 6.63 6.47 1.46
C ARG A 26 5.14 6.64 1.70
N GLY A 27 4.30 5.85 1.05
CA GLY A 27 2.85 5.88 1.24
C GLY A 27 2.44 5.53 2.67
N MET A 28 3.03 4.49 3.27
CA MET A 28 2.87 4.12 4.67
C MET A 28 3.20 5.26 5.65
N LYS A 29 4.21 6.09 5.34
CA LYS A 29 4.49 7.30 6.12
C LYS A 29 3.38 8.32 5.99
N CYS A 30 2.88 8.55 4.78
CA CYS A 30 1.79 9.47 4.50
C CYS A 30 0.49 9.04 5.20
N VAL A 31 0.16 7.76 5.26
CA VAL A 31 -1.02 7.24 5.99
C VAL A 31 -0.80 7.05 7.50
N ALA A 32 0.29 7.62 8.02
CA ALA A 32 0.62 7.66 9.45
C ALA A 32 0.97 6.33 10.13
N TRP A 33 1.39 5.32 9.37
CA TRP A 33 1.73 3.99 9.90
C TRP A 33 3.15 3.89 10.47
N LEU A 34 4.09 4.61 9.86
CA LEU A 34 5.53 4.51 10.16
C LEU A 34 6.04 5.81 10.81
N PRO A 35 5.91 5.95 12.14
CA PRO A 35 6.37 7.15 12.83
C PRO A 35 7.89 7.33 12.74
N PRO A 36 8.37 8.57 12.63
CA PRO A 36 9.80 8.84 12.72
C PRO A 36 10.32 8.48 14.12
N LYS A 37 11.64 8.28 14.25
CA LYS A 37 12.27 7.99 15.54
C LYS A 37 11.94 9.07 16.57
N ARG A 38 11.68 8.64 17.82
CA ARG A 38 11.44 9.55 18.96
C ARG A 38 12.64 10.49 19.12
N GLY A 39 12.37 11.78 19.36
CA GLY A 39 13.40 12.82 19.49
C GLY A 39 13.73 13.58 18.20
N THR A 40 13.18 13.19 17.05
CA THR A 40 13.29 13.98 15.82
C THR A 40 12.34 15.18 15.83
N ARG A 41 12.75 16.30 15.20
CA ARG A 41 11.93 17.53 15.08
C ARG A 41 10.53 17.27 14.51
N PHE A 42 10.39 16.29 13.63
CA PHE A 42 9.14 15.96 12.95
C PHE A 42 8.24 14.98 13.74
N TYR A 43 8.67 14.50 14.92
CA TYR A 43 7.91 13.51 15.68
C TYR A 43 6.53 14.04 16.12
N TRP A 44 6.47 15.18 16.79
CA TRP A 44 5.20 15.75 17.27
C TRP A 44 4.25 16.15 16.14
N PRO A 45 4.69 16.86 15.08
CA PRO A 45 3.86 17.11 13.90
C PRO A 45 3.31 15.81 13.29
N TYR A 46 4.11 14.75 13.25
CA TYR A 46 3.67 13.45 12.73
C TYR A 46 2.61 12.79 13.63
N ILE A 47 2.73 12.90 14.95
CA ILE A 47 1.70 12.39 15.88
C ILE A 47 0.38 13.15 15.69
N MET A 48 0.42 14.47 15.52
CA MET A 48 -0.79 15.25 15.22
C MET A 48 -1.41 14.83 13.88
N TRP A 49 -0.59 14.64 12.85
CA TRP A 49 -1.01 14.11 11.56
C TRP A 49 -1.65 12.73 11.67
N ARG A 50 -1.07 11.84 12.49
CA ARG A 50 -1.60 10.50 12.76
C ARG A 50 -2.98 10.57 13.42
N LEU A 51 -3.14 11.40 14.44
CA LEU A 51 -4.42 11.60 15.10
C LEU A 51 -5.47 12.16 14.13
N TRP A 52 -5.05 13.09 13.26
CA TRP A 52 -5.91 13.65 12.23
C TRP A 52 -6.39 12.58 11.23
N ILE A 53 -5.48 11.79 10.65
CA ILE A 53 -5.85 10.73 9.70
C ILE A 53 -6.82 9.75 10.37
N TYR A 54 -6.47 9.19 11.53
CA TYR A 54 -7.31 8.17 12.16
C TYR A 54 -8.63 8.74 12.71
N GLY A 55 -8.64 9.98 13.17
CA GLY A 55 -9.87 10.67 13.53
C GLY A 55 -10.79 10.84 12.32
N MET A 56 -10.25 11.27 11.18
CA MET A 56 -11.02 11.51 9.96
C MET A 56 -11.49 10.23 9.27
N SER A 57 -10.59 9.27 9.03
CA SER A 57 -10.92 8.04 8.32
C SER A 57 -11.59 7.00 9.21
N GLY A 58 -11.20 6.92 10.49
CA GLY A 58 -11.63 5.86 11.40
C GLY A 58 -12.87 6.17 12.24
N ILE A 59 -13.13 7.45 12.52
CA ILE A 59 -14.24 7.87 13.39
C ILE A 59 -15.23 8.73 12.62
N TYR A 60 -14.75 9.84 12.07
CA TYR A 60 -15.60 10.84 11.42
C TYR A 60 -16.34 10.26 10.21
N LEU A 61 -15.63 9.62 9.28
CA LEU A 61 -16.22 9.11 8.04
C LEU A 61 -17.31 8.03 8.29
N PRO A 62 -17.10 7.00 9.13
CA PRO A 62 -18.18 6.05 9.47
C PRO A 62 -19.39 6.71 10.14
N ILE A 63 -19.18 7.66 11.07
CA ILE A 63 -20.26 8.36 11.75
C ILE A 63 -21.07 9.22 10.78
N MET A 64 -20.40 9.93 9.87
CA MET A 64 -21.08 10.77 8.88
C MET A 64 -21.88 9.92 7.88
N LEU A 65 -21.36 8.78 7.45
CA LEU A 65 -22.12 7.84 6.61
C LEU A 65 -23.35 7.29 7.35
N LEU A 66 -23.20 6.86 8.61
CA LEU A 66 -24.33 6.40 9.43
C LEU A 66 -25.40 7.48 9.60
N THR A 67 -24.98 8.70 9.91
CA THR A 67 -25.88 9.85 10.07
C THR A 67 -26.61 10.16 8.77
N SER A 68 -25.93 10.00 7.63
CA SER A 68 -26.54 10.17 6.30
C SER A 68 -27.66 9.18 6.06
N TYR A 69 -27.50 7.91 6.47
CA TYR A 69 -28.59 6.94 6.38
C TYR A 69 -29.76 7.29 7.27
N ILE A 70 -29.53 7.80 8.49
CA ILE A 70 -30.62 8.13 9.42
C ILE A 70 -31.42 9.35 8.92
N ILE A 71 -30.71 10.40 8.48
CA ILE A 71 -31.33 11.69 8.12
C ILE A 71 -31.87 11.67 6.68
N ASN A 72 -31.11 11.11 5.74
CA ASN A 72 -31.40 11.23 4.31
C ASN A 72 -31.97 9.94 3.70
N PHE A 73 -32.37 8.93 4.49
CA PHE A 73 -32.83 7.62 3.98
C PHE A 73 -33.83 7.72 2.82
N LYS A 74 -34.84 8.58 2.99
CA LYS A 74 -35.95 8.77 2.04
C LYS A 74 -35.56 9.56 0.79
N LEU A 75 -34.40 10.20 0.80
CA LEU A 75 -33.90 11.06 -0.26
C LEU A 75 -32.92 10.33 -1.19
N PHE A 76 -32.48 9.12 -0.83
CA PHE A 76 -31.58 8.35 -1.68
C PHE A 76 -32.32 7.77 -2.87
N LYS A 77 -31.75 7.95 -4.07
CA LYS A 77 -32.11 7.11 -5.21
C LYS A 77 -31.56 5.68 -4.99
N PRO A 78 -32.17 4.64 -5.57
CA PRO A 78 -31.71 3.26 -5.37
C PRO A 78 -30.22 3.03 -5.67
N GLN A 79 -29.69 3.68 -6.71
CA GLN A 79 -28.27 3.59 -7.08
C GLN A 79 -27.36 4.27 -6.05
N GLU A 80 -27.77 5.45 -5.56
CA GLU A 80 -27.04 6.22 -4.54
C GLU A 80 -27.02 5.48 -3.20
N LEU A 81 -28.13 4.81 -2.86
CA LEU A 81 -28.22 3.97 -1.66
C LEU A 81 -27.26 2.79 -1.72
N LEU A 82 -27.26 2.02 -2.82
CA LEU A 82 -26.39 0.85 -2.98
C LEU A 82 -24.91 1.24 -2.97
N GLY A 83 -24.55 2.32 -3.69
CA GLY A 83 -23.18 2.84 -3.69
C GLY A 83 -22.75 3.33 -2.31
N SER A 84 -23.64 4.03 -1.60
CA SER A 84 -23.36 4.48 -0.24
C SER A 84 -23.13 3.30 0.71
N VAL A 85 -24.00 2.28 0.70
CA VAL A 85 -23.88 1.08 1.57
C VAL A 85 -22.55 0.36 1.34
N GLN A 86 -22.12 0.21 0.08
CA GLN A 86 -20.81 -0.34 -0.24
C GLN A 86 -19.69 0.47 0.44
N VAL A 87 -19.76 1.79 0.39
CA VAL A 87 -18.76 2.68 0.99
C VAL A 87 -18.76 2.59 2.51
N PHE A 88 -19.92 2.40 3.15
CA PHE A 88 -20.00 2.14 4.59
C PHE A 88 -19.28 0.85 5.00
N PHE A 89 -19.48 -0.26 4.26
CA PHE A 89 -18.76 -1.50 4.53
C PHE A 89 -17.25 -1.36 4.28
N ASN A 90 -16.84 -0.65 3.23
CA ASN A 90 -15.42 -0.38 2.99
C ASN A 90 -14.81 0.47 4.12
N ALA A 91 -15.49 1.53 4.55
CA ALA A 91 -15.02 2.40 5.62
C ALA A 91 -14.87 1.65 6.95
N THR A 92 -15.84 0.80 7.31
CA THR A 92 -15.78 0.00 8.54
C THR A 92 -14.73 -1.11 8.46
N SER A 93 -14.62 -1.78 7.30
CA SER A 93 -13.54 -2.75 7.05
C SER A 93 -12.17 -2.11 7.12
N LEU A 94 -12.02 -0.86 6.65
CA LEU A 94 -10.76 -0.12 6.73
C LEU A 94 -10.31 0.10 8.17
N VAL A 95 -11.23 0.40 9.10
CA VAL A 95 -10.90 0.53 10.53
C VAL A 95 -10.27 -0.75 11.05
N TYR A 96 -10.90 -1.89 10.76
CA TYR A 96 -10.39 -3.20 11.17
C TYR A 96 -9.02 -3.50 10.55
N LYS A 97 -8.90 -3.32 9.22
CA LYS A 97 -7.66 -3.46 8.44
C LYS A 97 -6.52 -2.64 9.04
N VAL A 98 -6.75 -1.36 9.34
CA VAL A 98 -5.74 -0.46 9.91
C VAL A 98 -5.32 -0.91 11.31
N ILE A 99 -6.26 -1.32 12.17
CA ILE A 99 -5.92 -1.84 13.51
C ILE A 99 -5.01 -3.06 13.40
N VAL A 100 -5.38 -4.04 12.57
CA VAL A 100 -4.59 -5.26 12.36
C VAL A 100 -3.20 -4.92 11.81
N ASN A 101 -3.11 -4.03 10.83
CA ASN A 101 -1.83 -3.61 10.25
C ASN A 101 -0.94 -2.90 11.27
N LEU A 102 -1.49 -1.99 12.08
CA LEU A 102 -0.72 -1.28 13.10
C LEU A 102 -0.16 -2.21 14.18
N MET A 103 -0.93 -3.23 14.58
CA MET A 103 -0.45 -4.24 15.52
C MET A 103 0.70 -5.08 14.94
N ASN A 104 0.74 -5.24 13.61
CA ASN A 104 1.70 -6.08 12.90
C ASN A 104 2.76 -5.27 12.12
N ILE A 105 2.80 -3.94 12.25
CA ILE A 105 3.71 -3.10 11.46
C ILE A 105 5.18 -3.41 11.71
N TRP A 106 5.52 -3.90 12.91
CA TRP A 106 6.87 -4.36 13.23
C TRP A 106 7.34 -5.52 12.33
N ARG A 107 6.41 -6.33 11.81
CA ARG A 107 6.73 -7.41 10.87
C ARG A 107 7.21 -6.86 9.53
N PHE A 108 6.80 -5.66 9.13
CA PHE A 108 7.28 -5.02 7.90
C PHE A 108 8.80 -4.90 7.91
N GLU A 109 9.38 -4.31 8.97
CA GLU A 109 10.82 -4.14 9.09
C GLU A 109 11.54 -5.50 9.17
N LYS A 110 10.99 -6.45 9.92
CA LYS A 110 11.55 -7.81 10.00
C LYS A 110 11.61 -8.46 8.62
N ILE A 111 10.55 -8.38 7.81
CA ILE A 111 10.57 -8.98 6.48
C ILE A 111 11.58 -8.25 5.59
N MET A 112 11.72 -6.93 5.68
CA MET A 112 12.75 -6.20 4.93
C MET A 112 14.18 -6.68 5.29
N GLU A 113 14.46 -6.96 6.56
CA GLU A 113 15.75 -7.53 7.00
C GLU A 113 15.96 -8.96 6.48
N MET A 114 14.89 -9.77 6.44
CA MET A 114 14.93 -11.11 5.88
C MET A 114 15.20 -11.08 4.38
N LEU A 115 14.56 -10.17 3.64
CA LEU A 115 14.81 -9.96 2.21
C LEU A 115 16.24 -9.51 1.95
N ASP A 116 16.80 -8.60 2.76
CA ASP A 116 18.22 -8.21 2.61
C ASP A 116 19.17 -9.39 2.81
N THR A 117 18.81 -10.33 3.71
CA THR A 117 19.58 -11.57 3.91
C THR A 117 19.51 -12.50 2.71
N LEU A 118 18.34 -12.64 2.09
CA LEU A 118 18.14 -13.43 0.88
C LEU A 118 18.84 -12.81 -0.34
N ASP A 119 18.77 -11.50 -0.49
CA ASP A 119 19.41 -10.74 -1.58
C ASP A 119 20.94 -10.92 -1.55
N LYS A 120 21.57 -10.93 -0.36
CA LYS A 120 23.02 -11.14 -0.21
C LYS A 120 23.52 -12.47 -0.79
N ARG A 121 22.65 -13.47 -0.89
CA ARG A 121 22.99 -14.79 -1.45
C ARG A 121 22.86 -14.83 -2.97
N CYS A 122 22.30 -13.80 -3.58
CA CYS A 122 22.15 -13.66 -5.02
C CYS A 122 23.37 -12.93 -5.60
N ILE A 123 24.44 -13.68 -5.87
CA ILE A 123 25.72 -13.14 -6.34
C ILE A 123 25.81 -13.17 -7.87
N GLN A 124 25.17 -14.16 -8.51
CA GLN A 124 25.24 -14.31 -9.96
C GLN A 124 24.48 -13.18 -10.66
N PHE A 125 25.03 -12.73 -11.79
CA PHE A 125 24.44 -11.67 -12.62
C PHE A 125 22.97 -11.93 -12.94
N GLU A 126 22.62 -13.16 -13.33
CA GLU A 126 21.23 -13.50 -13.66
C GLU A 126 20.29 -13.40 -12.45
N GLN A 127 20.76 -13.76 -11.26
CA GLN A 127 19.97 -13.67 -10.04
C GLN A 127 19.74 -12.21 -9.65
N GLN A 128 20.77 -11.38 -9.71
CA GLN A 128 20.69 -9.94 -9.45
C GLN A 128 19.76 -9.24 -10.45
N ARG A 129 19.81 -9.66 -11.72
CA ARG A 129 18.92 -9.18 -12.77
C ARG A 129 17.46 -9.51 -12.47
N GLU A 130 17.17 -10.74 -12.06
CA GLU A 130 15.80 -11.14 -11.70
C GLU A 130 15.29 -10.42 -10.43
N LEU A 131 16.16 -10.19 -9.43
CA LEU A 131 15.83 -9.35 -8.27
C LEU A 131 15.51 -7.90 -8.68
N HIS A 132 16.34 -7.30 -9.53
CA HIS A 132 16.11 -5.95 -10.04
C HIS A 132 14.76 -5.87 -10.78
N ARG A 133 14.47 -6.84 -11.66
CA ARG A 133 13.17 -6.94 -12.35
C ARG A 133 12.01 -7.10 -11.38
N GLY A 134 12.16 -7.91 -10.33
CA GLY A 134 11.18 -8.06 -9.26
C GLY A 134 10.90 -6.73 -8.55
N ALA A 135 11.96 -6.00 -8.17
CA ALA A 135 11.85 -4.69 -7.53
C ALA A 135 11.17 -3.63 -8.44
N VAL A 136 11.55 -3.57 -9.72
CA VAL A 136 10.90 -2.69 -10.70
C VAL A 136 9.42 -3.03 -10.87
N ARG A 137 9.08 -4.32 -10.97
CA ARG A 137 7.68 -4.78 -11.04
C ARG A 137 6.87 -4.36 -9.82
N CYS A 138 7.41 -4.51 -8.61
CA CYS A 138 6.73 -4.06 -7.39
C CYS A 138 6.42 -2.55 -7.43
N ASN A 139 7.39 -1.74 -7.85
CA ASN A 139 7.19 -0.30 -7.97
C ASN A 139 6.21 0.10 -9.09
N LEU A 140 6.20 -0.63 -10.21
CA LEU A 140 5.21 -0.44 -11.29
C LEU A 140 3.81 -0.79 -10.81
N VAL A 141 3.65 -1.92 -10.11
CA VAL A 141 2.36 -2.33 -9.53
C VAL A 141 1.87 -1.28 -8.55
N PHE A 142 2.75 -0.73 -7.71
CA PHE A 142 2.40 0.39 -6.84
C PHE A 142 1.85 1.58 -7.63
N LEU A 143 2.53 2.01 -8.70
CA LEU A 143 2.05 3.15 -9.49
C LEU A 143 0.73 2.86 -10.20
N ALA A 144 0.55 1.63 -10.71
CA ALA A 144 -0.68 1.23 -11.37
C ALA A 144 -1.87 1.23 -10.39
N PHE A 145 -1.68 0.69 -9.18
CA PHE A 145 -2.68 0.74 -8.12
C PHE A 145 -3.00 2.19 -7.74
N HIS A 146 -1.98 2.99 -7.48
CA HIS A 146 -2.15 4.38 -7.09
C HIS A 146 -2.89 5.20 -8.16
N ALA A 147 -2.51 5.04 -9.43
CA ALA A 147 -3.17 5.68 -10.55
C ALA A 147 -4.64 5.26 -10.65
N THR A 148 -4.93 3.96 -10.50
CA THR A 148 -6.30 3.43 -10.57
C THR A 148 -7.18 4.02 -9.45
N TYR A 149 -6.68 4.03 -8.22
CA TYR A 149 -7.39 4.58 -7.06
C TYR A 149 -7.61 6.09 -7.19
N ALA A 150 -6.58 6.83 -7.62
CA ALA A 150 -6.68 8.27 -7.84
C ALA A 150 -7.63 8.65 -8.98
N ILE A 151 -7.61 7.89 -10.09
CA ILE A 151 -8.54 8.08 -11.21
C ILE A 151 -9.97 7.79 -10.72
N TYR A 152 -10.19 6.66 -10.06
CA TYR A 152 -11.51 6.32 -9.54
C TYR A 152 -12.08 7.41 -8.61
N SER A 153 -11.30 7.84 -7.61
CA SER A 153 -11.77 8.85 -6.65
C SER A 153 -12.03 10.21 -7.33
N THR A 154 -11.15 10.63 -8.25
CA THR A 154 -11.30 11.89 -8.97
C THR A 154 -12.52 11.88 -9.89
N PHE A 155 -12.75 10.77 -10.61
CA PHE A 155 -13.91 10.64 -11.50
C PHE A 155 -15.22 10.55 -10.73
N ALA A 156 -15.25 9.84 -9.59
CA ALA A 156 -16.41 9.82 -8.70
C ALA A 156 -16.76 11.23 -8.19
N TYR A 157 -15.74 11.96 -7.73
CA TYR A 157 -15.87 13.36 -7.31
C TYR A 157 -16.41 14.27 -8.42
N LEU A 158 -15.75 14.28 -9.59
CA LEU A 158 -16.14 15.14 -10.71
C LEU A 158 -17.52 14.77 -11.25
N GLY A 159 -17.80 13.48 -11.42
CA GLY A 159 -19.08 13.00 -11.94
C GLY A 159 -20.25 13.41 -11.04
N ALA A 160 -20.10 13.28 -9.72
CA ALA A 160 -21.13 13.71 -8.79
C ALA A 160 -21.28 15.24 -8.74
N ALA A 161 -20.17 15.97 -8.65
CA ALA A 161 -20.20 17.44 -8.58
C ALA A 161 -20.84 18.06 -9.83
N LEU A 162 -20.54 17.52 -11.02
CA LEU A 162 -21.13 17.98 -12.29
C LEU A 162 -22.61 17.65 -12.42
N THR A 163 -23.11 16.62 -11.73
CA THR A 163 -24.53 16.22 -11.73
C THR A 163 -25.34 16.86 -10.59
N GLY A 164 -24.73 17.76 -9.80
CA GLY A 164 -25.42 18.48 -8.74
C GLY A 164 -25.45 17.76 -7.39
N SER A 165 -24.63 16.72 -7.20
CA SER A 165 -24.58 15.91 -5.97
C SER A 165 -23.15 15.80 -5.43
N THR A 166 -22.99 15.20 -4.25
CA THR A 166 -21.67 14.81 -3.74
C THR A 166 -21.45 13.31 -3.94
N ALA A 167 -20.18 12.90 -4.06
CA ALA A 167 -19.83 11.55 -4.56
C ALA A 167 -20.25 10.41 -3.63
N TRP A 168 -20.26 10.66 -2.32
CA TRP A 168 -20.62 9.68 -1.30
C TRP A 168 -21.80 10.14 -0.44
N VAL A 169 -22.40 11.30 -0.76
CA VAL A 169 -23.59 11.87 -0.09
C VAL A 169 -23.40 11.91 1.42
N MET A 170 -22.20 12.31 1.87
CA MET A 170 -21.90 12.40 3.29
C MET A 170 -22.63 13.60 3.91
N TYR A 171 -23.27 13.36 5.04
CA TYR A 171 -23.92 14.40 5.81
C TYR A 171 -22.88 15.41 6.29
N ASN A 172 -23.08 16.67 5.93
CA ASN A 172 -22.27 17.78 6.40
C ASN A 172 -23.16 18.74 7.21
N PRO A 173 -22.98 18.85 8.53
CA PRO A 173 -23.82 19.70 9.37
C PRO A 173 -23.58 21.20 9.14
N PHE A 174 -22.48 21.59 8.50
CA PHE A 174 -22.09 23.00 8.33
C PHE A 174 -22.46 23.56 6.95
N ILE A 175 -22.60 22.70 5.94
CA ILE A 175 -22.79 23.12 4.56
C ILE A 175 -23.89 22.28 3.92
N ASP A 176 -25.00 22.93 3.59
CA ASP A 176 -26.02 22.36 2.71
C ASP A 176 -25.56 22.49 1.25
N TYR A 177 -25.21 21.35 0.65
CA TYR A 177 -24.76 21.27 -0.74
C TYR A 177 -25.86 21.63 -1.75
N ARG A 178 -27.14 21.58 -1.35
CA ARG A 178 -28.29 21.89 -2.23
C ARG A 178 -28.61 23.38 -2.29
N ALA A 179 -28.12 24.16 -1.33
CA ALA A 179 -28.47 25.57 -1.20
C ALA A 179 -27.90 26.45 -2.33
N SER A 180 -26.74 26.09 -2.91
CA SER A 180 -26.16 26.80 -4.06
C SER A 180 -25.06 25.99 -4.74
N THR A 181 -24.73 26.33 -6.00
CA THR A 181 -23.59 25.73 -6.73
C THR A 181 -22.26 25.93 -6.00
N LYS A 182 -22.07 27.07 -5.34
CA LYS A 182 -20.86 27.32 -4.53
C LYS A 182 -20.79 26.36 -3.35
N ASN A 183 -21.89 26.19 -2.63
CA ASN A 183 -21.94 25.27 -1.48
C ASN A 183 -21.73 23.83 -1.92
N LEU A 184 -22.28 23.44 -3.07
CA LEU A 184 -22.04 22.13 -3.68
C LEU A 184 -20.54 21.86 -3.87
N TRP A 185 -19.81 22.75 -4.53
CA TRP A 185 -18.38 22.57 -4.78
C TRP A 185 -17.57 22.52 -3.49
N ILE A 186 -17.91 23.36 -2.49
CA ILE A 186 -17.23 23.34 -1.19
C ILE A 186 -17.47 21.99 -0.50
N ALA A 187 -18.74 21.56 -0.39
CA ALA A 187 -19.10 20.30 0.24
C ALA A 187 -18.45 19.11 -0.47
N ALA A 188 -18.56 19.03 -1.80
CA ALA A 188 -17.97 17.96 -2.60
C ALA A 188 -16.44 17.92 -2.49
N THR A 189 -15.76 19.07 -2.45
CA THR A 189 -14.30 19.14 -2.29
C THR A 189 -13.87 18.70 -0.89
N THR A 190 -14.58 19.15 0.15
CA THR A 190 -14.31 18.70 1.53
C THR A 190 -14.49 17.19 1.65
N GLU A 191 -15.56 16.67 1.07
CA GLU A 191 -15.86 15.24 1.03
C GLU A 191 -14.76 14.46 0.30
N TYR A 192 -14.30 14.97 -0.85
CA TYR A 192 -13.20 14.41 -1.62
C TYR A 192 -11.88 14.35 -0.84
N ILE A 193 -11.51 15.40 -0.09
CA ILE A 193 -10.29 15.40 0.71
C ILE A 193 -10.33 14.34 1.80
N ILE A 194 -11.46 14.24 2.52
CA ILE A 194 -11.63 13.27 3.61
C ILE A 194 -11.65 11.84 3.06
N ALA A 195 -12.45 11.60 2.01
CA ALA A 195 -12.53 10.30 1.35
C ALA A 195 -11.18 9.88 0.75
N SER A 196 -10.42 10.79 0.14
CA SER A 196 -9.10 10.50 -0.43
C SER A 196 -8.12 10.00 0.64
N GLY A 197 -8.15 10.54 1.86
CA GLY A 197 -7.33 10.04 2.96
C GLY A 197 -7.68 8.61 3.35
N ALA A 198 -8.98 8.28 3.41
CA ALA A 198 -9.45 6.92 3.69
C ALA A 198 -9.10 5.94 2.56
N ILE A 199 -9.39 6.33 1.31
CA ILE A 199 -9.08 5.56 0.10
C ILE A 199 -7.58 5.27 0.01
N TYR A 200 -6.73 6.26 0.29
CA TYR A 200 -5.28 6.07 0.28
C TYR A 200 -4.80 5.14 1.41
N SER A 201 -5.45 5.18 2.59
CA SER A 201 -5.16 4.23 3.68
C SER A 201 -5.56 2.79 3.33
N ASP A 202 -6.67 2.63 2.61
CA ASP A 202 -7.13 1.34 2.11
C ASP A 202 -6.19 0.80 1.03
N GLU A 203 -5.78 1.66 0.08
CA GLU A 203 -4.78 1.34 -0.95
C GLU A 203 -3.50 0.77 -0.33
N MET A 204 -2.96 1.41 0.71
CA MET A 204 -1.74 0.92 1.38
C MET A 204 -1.94 -0.44 2.03
N THR A 205 -3.15 -0.72 2.55
CA THR A 205 -3.48 -2.01 3.15
C THR A 205 -3.58 -3.11 2.12
N ASP A 206 -4.24 -2.83 0.99
CA ASP A 206 -4.47 -3.84 -0.05
C ASP A 206 -3.21 -4.10 -0.87
N LEU A 207 -2.38 -3.08 -1.06
CA LEU A 207 -1.16 -3.17 -1.86
C LEU A 207 0.00 -3.85 -1.12
N TYR A 208 0.12 -3.65 0.19
CA TYR A 208 1.13 -4.30 1.03
C TYR A 208 1.25 -5.81 0.72
N PRO A 209 0.22 -6.65 0.90
CA PRO A 209 0.33 -8.09 0.70
C PRO A 209 0.64 -8.46 -0.75
N VAL A 210 0.15 -7.69 -1.73
CA VAL A 210 0.42 -7.92 -3.16
C VAL A 210 1.91 -7.79 -3.47
N LEU A 211 2.57 -6.73 -2.97
CA LEU A 211 4.01 -6.54 -3.20
C LEU A 211 4.85 -7.62 -2.51
N PHE A 212 4.44 -8.04 -1.31
CA PHE A 212 5.08 -9.18 -0.63
C PHE A 212 4.94 -10.47 -1.42
N GLY A 213 3.76 -10.76 -1.97
CA GLY A 213 3.53 -11.95 -2.79
C GLY A 213 4.43 -11.99 -4.04
N ILE A 214 4.60 -10.85 -4.74
CA ILE A 214 5.48 -10.75 -5.90
C ILE A 214 6.94 -11.00 -5.51
N THR A 215 7.38 -10.39 -4.42
CA THR A 215 8.77 -10.50 -3.95
C THR A 215 9.08 -11.91 -3.46
N LEU A 216 8.18 -12.50 -2.67
CA LEU A 216 8.31 -13.87 -2.18
C LEU A 216 8.35 -14.88 -3.33
N ARG A 217 7.47 -14.72 -4.33
CA ARG A 217 7.49 -15.55 -5.55
C ARG A 217 8.84 -15.47 -6.27
N THR A 218 9.40 -14.27 -6.37
CA THR A 218 10.71 -14.05 -7.02
C THR A 218 11.80 -14.82 -6.27
N HIS A 219 11.84 -14.71 -4.95
CA HIS A 219 12.81 -15.43 -4.12
C HIS A 219 12.62 -16.95 -4.14
N LEU A 220 11.39 -17.45 -4.17
CA LEU A 220 11.10 -18.88 -4.33
C LEU A 220 11.58 -19.42 -5.67
N GLN A 221 11.39 -18.67 -6.76
CA GLN A 221 11.89 -19.06 -8.08
C GLN A 221 13.42 -19.07 -8.15
N LEU A 222 14.07 -18.10 -7.51
CA LEU A 222 15.53 -18.07 -7.41
C LEU A 222 16.06 -19.23 -6.58
N LEU A 223 15.41 -19.56 -5.47
CA LEU A 223 15.75 -20.72 -4.64
C LEU A 223 15.57 -22.03 -5.41
N ALA A 224 14.45 -22.20 -6.12
CA ALA A 224 14.21 -23.38 -6.94
C ALA A 224 15.32 -23.59 -7.98
N LYS A 225 15.71 -22.52 -8.70
CA LYS A 225 16.84 -22.56 -9.63
C LYS A 225 18.16 -22.95 -8.95
N ARG A 226 18.45 -22.40 -7.76
CA ARG A 226 19.66 -22.75 -7.01
C ARG A 226 19.69 -24.23 -6.62
N VAL A 227 18.55 -24.78 -6.20
CA VAL A 227 18.42 -26.20 -5.86
C VAL A 227 18.63 -27.08 -7.09
N GLU A 228 18.11 -26.67 -8.25
CA GLU A 228 18.20 -27.41 -9.51
C GLU A 228 19.65 -27.55 -10.03
N ILE A 229 20.50 -26.55 -9.75
CA ILE A 229 21.92 -26.54 -10.16
C ILE A 229 22.88 -27.09 -9.09
N LEU A 230 22.38 -27.66 -8.00
CA LEU A 230 23.26 -28.27 -6.99
C LEU A 230 24.07 -29.42 -7.60
N ARG A 231 25.35 -29.50 -7.26
CA ARG A 231 26.30 -30.51 -7.78
C ARG A 231 26.54 -30.49 -9.29
N THR A 232 26.08 -29.47 -10.03
CA THR A 232 26.30 -29.40 -11.48
C THR A 232 27.61 -28.73 -11.88
N ASP A 233 28.20 -27.90 -11.02
CA ASP A 233 29.49 -27.23 -11.31
C ASP A 233 30.68 -28.14 -10.94
N PRO A 234 31.45 -28.65 -11.92
CA PRO A 234 32.59 -29.51 -11.66
C PRO A 234 33.79 -28.77 -11.04
N LYS A 235 33.77 -27.44 -10.98
CA LYS A 235 34.85 -26.64 -10.39
C LYS A 235 34.76 -26.51 -8.87
N LEU A 236 33.61 -26.86 -8.29
CA LEU A 236 33.37 -26.74 -6.85
C LEU A 236 33.80 -28.01 -6.11
N THR A 237 34.38 -27.82 -4.92
CA THR A 237 34.72 -28.92 -4.02
C THR A 237 33.47 -29.52 -3.38
N GLU A 238 33.60 -30.72 -2.81
CA GLU A 238 32.49 -31.37 -2.08
C GLU A 238 32.00 -30.51 -0.90
N GLU A 239 32.90 -29.86 -0.19
CA GLU A 239 32.58 -28.94 0.91
C GLU A 239 31.79 -27.71 0.41
N GLN A 240 32.16 -27.15 -0.74
CA GLN A 240 31.45 -26.03 -1.36
C GLN A 240 30.04 -26.43 -1.82
N HIS A 241 29.89 -27.63 -2.40
CA HIS A 241 28.56 -28.17 -2.76
C HIS A 241 27.70 -28.41 -1.52
N TYR A 242 28.28 -28.91 -0.43
CA TYR A 242 27.59 -29.06 0.84
C TYR A 242 27.15 -27.71 1.42
N GLU A 243 28.01 -26.69 1.38
CA GLU A 243 27.68 -25.34 1.82
C GLU A 243 26.52 -24.74 1.01
N GLN A 244 26.51 -24.92 -0.31
CA GLN A 244 25.39 -24.48 -1.17
C GLN A 244 24.06 -25.12 -0.79
N LEU A 245 24.07 -26.42 -0.49
CA LEU A 245 22.88 -27.13 -0.03
C LEU A 245 22.39 -26.58 1.31
N VAL A 246 23.30 -26.41 2.29
CA VAL A 246 22.96 -25.83 3.61
C VAL A 246 22.38 -24.43 3.46
N ASN A 247 22.92 -23.62 2.55
CA ASN A 247 22.40 -22.29 2.27
C ASN A 247 21.00 -22.35 1.66
N CYS A 248 20.71 -23.26 0.73
CA CYS A 248 19.36 -23.45 0.19
C CYS A 248 18.35 -23.84 1.30
N VAL A 249 18.74 -24.74 2.21
CA VAL A 249 17.89 -25.12 3.36
C VAL A 249 17.63 -23.92 4.27
N LYS A 250 18.67 -23.14 4.59
CA LYS A 250 18.53 -21.92 5.40
C LYS A 250 17.65 -20.87 4.72
N ASP A 251 17.74 -20.71 3.40
CA ASP A 251 16.86 -19.80 2.64
C ASP A 251 15.40 -20.23 2.74
N HIS A 252 15.14 -21.52 2.54
CA HIS A 252 13.78 -22.06 2.65
C HIS A 252 13.21 -21.86 4.06
N GLN A 253 13.99 -22.17 5.10
CA GLN A 253 13.60 -21.95 6.49
C GLN A 253 13.31 -20.49 6.78
N LEU A 254 14.13 -19.56 6.25
CA LEU A 254 13.91 -18.13 6.42
C LEU A 254 12.61 -17.69 5.76
N MET A 255 12.25 -18.22 4.58
CA MET A 255 10.99 -17.87 3.91
C MET A 255 9.73 -18.41 4.60
N LEU A 256 9.85 -19.44 5.44
CA LEU A 256 8.73 -20.03 6.19
C LEU A 256 8.40 -19.30 7.51
N GLN A 257 9.27 -18.41 7.98
CA GLN A 257 9.12 -17.65 9.23
C GLN A 257 8.32 -16.36 9.08
#